data_AF-G4YJM7-F1
#
_entry.id   AF-G4YJM7-F1
#
_cell.length_a   1.000
_cell.length_b   1.000
_cell.length_c   1.000
_cell.angle_alpha   90.00
_cell.angle_beta   90.00
_cell.angle_gamma   90.00
#
_symmetry.space_group_name_H-M   'P 1'
#
loop_
_entity.id
_entity.type
_entity.pdbx_description
1 polymer ?
#
loop_
_entity_poly.entity_id
_entity_poly.type
_entity_poly.pdbx_seq_one_letter_code
_entity_poly.pdbx_strand_id
1 'polypeptide(L)'
;MPAADLLRDYELLLVRKHRFALADIVVCMQRVVQDLQQLQRRLQRAVSLVPSFLGETELRTLLSALQEFWIWMQHLAKFLDEAGQVLQNSHSRRVGQYEKAIEQFTDDFKLALEDEHLKRARQLHFDIETIETSMSTMLLPHFEICRTITTANAQVQPTRSLFSRADCDDIDAFVQTAAKLKSGGITFRSVLQHAQEFLKRLTLFEQAAKKDAFLVCSSALKLQFRESLDQELFLAYVNDWGTKRKALQV
;
A
#
# COMPACT_ATOMS: atom_id res chain seq x y z
N MET A 1 2.96 18.23 8.84
CA MET A 1 2.59 17.73 10.17
C MET A 1 2.69 18.88 11.17
N PRO A 2 1.59 19.29 11.82
CA PRO A 2 1.63 20.34 12.81
C PRO A 2 2.37 19.85 14.06
N ALA A 3 3.19 20.71 14.66
CA ALA A 3 4.02 20.39 15.84
C ALA A 3 3.21 19.86 17.06
N ALA A 4 1.90 20.09 17.08
CA ALA A 4 0.98 19.55 18.07
C ALA A 4 0.85 18.01 18.02
N ASP A 5 0.92 17.41 16.83
CA ASP A 5 0.82 15.94 16.67
C ASP A 5 2.11 15.26 17.17
N LEU A 6 3.26 15.89 16.92
CA LEU A 6 4.57 15.42 17.40
C LEU A 6 4.69 15.48 18.93
N LEU A 7 4.18 16.54 19.57
CA LEU A 7 4.13 16.66 21.03
C LEU A 7 3.17 15.62 21.65
N ARG A 8 2.02 15.38 21.01
CA ARG A 8 1.05 14.36 21.45
C ARG A 8 1.60 12.94 21.30
N ASP A 9 2.32 12.65 20.23
CA ASP A 9 3.00 11.37 20.02
C ASP A 9 4.17 11.17 20.99
N TYR A 10 4.91 12.24 21.31
CA TYR A 10 5.99 12.21 22.30
C TYR A 10 5.47 12.04 23.73
N GLU A 11 4.35 12.70 24.09
CA GLU A 11 3.62 12.44 25.34
C GLU A 11 3.11 11.00 25.40
N LEU A 12 2.55 10.47 24.32
CA LEU A 12 2.10 9.07 24.23
C LEU A 12 3.26 8.08 24.43
N LEU A 13 4.43 8.37 23.86
CA LEU A 13 5.65 7.58 24.01
C LEU A 13 6.23 7.66 25.43
N LEU A 14 6.29 8.86 26.02
CA LEU A 14 6.70 9.07 27.41
C LEU A 14 5.74 8.37 28.39
N VAL A 15 4.43 8.51 28.18
CA VAL A 15 3.40 7.88 29.01
C VAL A 15 3.42 6.35 28.84
N ARG A 16 3.68 5.81 27.65
CA ARG A 16 3.90 4.36 27.47
C ARG A 16 5.15 3.90 28.22
N LYS A 17 6.31 4.51 27.98
CA LYS A 17 7.59 4.08 28.55
C LYS A 17 7.62 4.17 30.09
N HIS A 18 7.04 5.22 30.67
CA HIS A 18 6.98 5.38 32.12
C HIS A 18 5.82 4.64 32.80
N ARG A 19 4.70 4.35 32.11
CA ARG A 19 3.61 3.51 32.69
C ARG A 19 3.92 2.02 32.68
N PHE A 20 4.58 1.50 31.65
CA PHE A 20 5.05 0.12 31.68
C PHE A 20 6.05 -0.05 32.82
N ALA A 21 6.97 0.91 32.97
CA ALA A 21 7.84 0.96 34.15
C ALA A 21 7.05 1.00 35.47
N LEU A 22 5.97 1.80 35.60
CA LEU A 22 5.15 1.85 36.81
C LEU A 22 4.38 0.55 37.09
N ALA A 23 3.79 -0.09 36.08
CA ALA A 23 3.14 -1.39 36.22
C ALA A 23 4.15 -2.48 36.60
N ASP A 24 5.32 -2.48 35.96
CA ASP A 24 6.42 -3.39 36.26
C ASP A 24 6.99 -3.14 37.67
N ILE A 25 7.07 -1.88 38.10
CA ILE A 25 7.46 -1.48 39.46
C ILE A 25 6.42 -1.97 40.48
N VAL A 26 5.12 -1.81 40.22
CA VAL A 26 4.06 -2.30 41.12
C VAL A 26 4.12 -3.82 41.25
N VAL A 27 4.28 -4.55 40.13
CA VAL A 27 4.42 -6.02 40.14
C VAL A 27 5.70 -6.45 40.84
N CYS A 28 6.82 -5.75 40.62
CA CYS A 28 8.09 -6.02 41.30
C CYS A 28 7.98 -5.78 42.81
N MET A 29 7.38 -4.67 43.23
CA MET A 29 7.15 -4.34 44.63
C MET A 29 6.20 -5.35 45.30
N GLN A 30 5.17 -5.84 44.60
CA GLN A 30 4.29 -6.90 45.10
C GLN A 30 5.06 -8.21 45.35
N ARG A 31 6.00 -8.59 44.47
CA ARG A 31 6.87 -9.77 44.69
C ARG A 31 7.80 -9.57 45.88
N VAL A 32 8.45 -8.41 45.99
CA VAL A 32 9.28 -8.07 47.15
C VAL A 32 8.48 -8.13 48.45
N VAL A 33 7.23 -7.66 48.43
CA VAL A 33 6.32 -7.75 49.57
C VAL A 33 6.04 -9.21 49.96
N GLN A 34 5.78 -10.09 48.99
CA GLN A 34 5.55 -11.52 49.23
C GLN A 34 6.79 -12.21 49.81
N ASP A 35 7.99 -11.90 49.28
CA ASP A 35 9.26 -12.45 49.75
C ASP A 35 9.54 -12.03 51.19
N LEU A 36 9.31 -10.76 51.53
CA LEU A 36 9.44 -10.24 52.89
C LEU A 36 8.44 -10.89 53.86
N GLN A 37 7.19 -11.12 53.43
CA GLN A 37 6.20 -11.87 54.22
C GLN A 37 6.64 -13.32 54.44
N GLN A 38 7.34 -13.94 53.49
CA GLN A 38 7.88 -15.29 53.64
C GLN A 38 9.09 -15.30 54.60
N LEU A 39 9.98 -14.31 54.48
CA LEU A 39 11.13 -14.14 55.37
C LEU A 39 10.67 -13.96 56.82
N GLN A 40 9.69 -13.10 57.06
CA GLN A 40 9.13 -12.89 58.39
C GLN A 40 8.53 -14.16 58.98
N ARG A 41 7.76 -14.94 58.21
CA ARG A 41 7.21 -16.22 58.68
C ARG A 41 8.32 -17.20 59.10
N ARG A 42 9.45 -17.19 58.40
CA ARG A 42 10.63 -17.99 58.76
C ARG A 42 11.31 -17.45 60.01
N LEU A 43 11.44 -16.12 60.13
CA LEU A 43 12.03 -15.45 61.29
C LEU A 43 11.23 -15.66 62.57
N GLN A 44 9.89 -15.54 62.51
CA GLN A 44 9.00 -15.83 63.64
C GLN A 44 9.14 -17.28 64.13
N ARG A 45 9.24 -18.25 63.20
CA ARG A 45 9.50 -19.66 63.55
C ARG A 45 10.88 -19.83 64.19
N ALA A 46 11.92 -19.19 63.65
CA ALA A 46 13.26 -19.28 64.20
C ALA A 46 13.34 -18.67 65.62
N VAL A 47 12.73 -17.50 65.84
CA VAL A 47 12.64 -16.86 67.17
C VAL A 47 11.88 -17.75 68.17
N SER A 48 10.83 -18.45 67.74
CA SER A 48 10.11 -19.40 68.60
C SER A 48 10.91 -20.65 68.99
N LEU A 49 11.99 -20.96 68.24
CA LEU A 49 12.84 -22.14 68.44
C LEU A 49 14.14 -21.82 69.21
N VAL A 50 14.45 -20.54 69.44
CA VAL A 50 15.67 -20.10 70.11
C VAL A 50 15.35 -19.24 71.35
N PRO A 51 14.82 -19.83 72.45
CA PRO A 51 14.64 -19.09 73.70
C PRO A 51 15.97 -18.85 74.46
N SER A 52 17.07 -19.50 74.07
CA SER A 52 18.28 -19.64 74.91
C SER A 52 19.43 -18.67 74.60
N PHE A 53 19.34 -17.83 73.56
CA PHE A 53 20.47 -16.99 73.10
C PHE A 53 20.28 -15.47 73.21
N LEU A 54 19.06 -14.98 73.51
CA LEU A 54 18.74 -13.54 73.62
C LEU A 54 18.11 -13.26 74.99
N GLY A 55 18.43 -12.12 75.61
CA GLY A 55 17.78 -11.69 76.85
C GLY A 55 16.29 -11.34 76.63
N GLU A 56 15.46 -11.47 77.67
CA GLU A 56 13.99 -11.21 77.56
C GLU A 56 13.66 -9.81 77.02
N THR A 57 14.45 -8.81 77.36
CA THR A 57 14.31 -7.43 76.88
C THR A 57 14.59 -7.31 75.38
N GLU A 58 15.65 -7.92 74.90
CA GLU A 58 16.04 -7.90 73.48
C GLU A 58 15.01 -8.65 72.62
N LEU A 59 14.47 -9.76 73.15
CA LEU A 59 13.41 -10.52 72.49
C LEU A 59 12.11 -9.70 72.36
N ARG A 60 11.72 -8.95 73.41
CA ARG A 60 10.54 -8.07 73.35
C ARG A 60 10.73 -6.93 72.36
N THR A 61 11.90 -6.29 72.35
CA THR A 61 12.20 -5.22 71.38
C THR A 61 12.17 -5.74 69.94
N LEU A 62 12.78 -6.91 69.69
CA LEU A 62 12.74 -7.56 68.38
C LEU A 62 11.30 -7.90 67.95
N LEU A 63 10.49 -8.45 68.86
CA LEU A 63 9.08 -8.77 68.58
C LEU A 63 8.26 -7.51 68.26
N SER A 64 8.47 -6.42 69.00
CA SER A 64 7.79 -5.14 68.74
C SER A 64 8.17 -4.56 67.37
N ALA A 65 9.47 -4.57 67.02
CA ALA A 65 9.95 -4.10 65.72
C ALA A 65 9.41 -4.96 64.56
N LEU A 66 9.33 -6.28 64.74
CA LEU A 66 8.72 -7.19 63.76
C LEU A 66 7.21 -6.93 63.59
N GLN A 67 6.51 -6.54 64.66
CA GLN A 67 5.09 -6.24 64.62
C GLN A 67 4.79 -4.90 63.93
N GLU A 68 5.60 -3.86 64.19
CA GLU A 68 5.51 -2.58 63.47
C GLU A 68 5.85 -2.74 61.99
N PHE A 69 6.91 -3.49 61.68
CA PHE A 69 7.27 -3.83 60.31
C PHE A 69 6.14 -4.56 59.58
N TRP A 70 5.45 -5.49 60.26
CA TRP A 70 4.30 -6.19 59.70
C TRP A 70 3.14 -5.26 59.33
N ILE A 71 2.80 -4.31 60.22
CA ILE A 71 1.73 -3.34 59.97
C ILE A 71 2.09 -2.48 58.74
N TRP A 72 3.33 -2.03 58.65
CA TRP A 72 3.81 -1.28 57.48
C TRP A 72 3.73 -2.10 56.19
N MET A 73 4.12 -3.37 56.25
CA MET A 73 4.04 -4.30 55.12
C MET A 73 2.60 -4.55 54.65
N GLN A 74 1.64 -4.63 55.58
CA GLN A 74 0.22 -4.77 55.23
C GLN A 74 -0.31 -3.51 54.54
N HIS A 75 0.06 -2.31 55.01
CA HIS A 75 -0.30 -1.06 54.36
C HIS A 75 0.30 -0.94 52.96
N LEU A 76 1.57 -1.31 52.78
CA LEU A 76 2.23 -1.31 51.48
C LEU A 76 1.55 -2.29 50.51
N ALA A 77 1.21 -3.50 50.97
CA ALA A 77 0.51 -4.49 50.16
C ALA A 77 -0.84 -3.96 49.66
N LYS A 78 -1.63 -3.35 50.56
CA LYS A 78 -2.93 -2.76 50.22
C LYS A 78 -2.80 -1.62 49.21
N PHE A 79 -1.84 -0.71 49.43
CA PHE A 79 -1.57 0.39 48.50
C PHE A 79 -1.20 -0.10 47.10
N LEU A 80 -0.36 -1.14 47.00
CA LEU A 80 0.04 -1.72 45.72
C LEU A 80 -1.12 -2.40 44.99
N ASP A 81 -2.03 -3.04 45.71
CA ASP A 81 -3.24 -3.63 45.13
C ASP A 81 -4.16 -2.55 44.54
N GLU A 82 -4.45 -1.50 45.32
CA GLU A 82 -5.26 -0.35 44.88
C GLU A 82 -4.63 0.35 43.66
N ALA A 83 -3.31 0.56 43.68
CA ALA A 83 -2.57 1.13 42.56
C ALA A 83 -2.66 0.24 41.29
N GLY A 84 -2.56 -1.08 41.46
CA GLY A 84 -2.72 -2.05 40.38
C GLY A 84 -4.11 -1.97 39.74
N GLN A 85 -5.17 -1.93 40.55
CA GLN A 85 -6.55 -1.82 40.07
C GLN A 85 -6.79 -0.50 39.33
N VAL A 86 -6.30 0.63 39.84
CA VAL A 86 -6.43 1.94 39.17
C VAL A 86 -5.74 1.93 37.80
N LEU A 87 -4.54 1.33 37.72
CA LEU A 87 -3.81 1.19 36.46
C LEU A 87 -4.56 0.31 35.46
N GLN A 88 -5.11 -0.82 35.90
CA GLN A 88 -5.88 -1.73 35.06
C GLN A 88 -7.18 -1.08 34.54
N ASN A 89 -7.92 -0.41 35.42
CA ASN A 89 -9.15 0.31 35.06
C ASN A 89 -8.86 1.46 34.09
N SER A 90 -7.78 2.21 34.33
CA SER A 90 -7.33 3.26 33.41
C SER A 90 -6.89 2.68 32.06
N HIS A 91 -6.23 1.52 32.05
CA HIS A 91 -5.83 0.86 30.81
C HIS A 91 -7.05 0.42 30.01
N SER A 92 -7.96 -0.35 30.64
CA SER A 92 -9.19 -0.86 30.01
C SER A 92 -10.03 0.27 29.42
N ARG A 93 -10.24 1.37 30.17
CA ARG A 93 -11.01 2.52 29.68
C ARG A 93 -10.39 3.16 28.44
N ARG A 94 -9.06 3.27 28.38
CA ARG A 94 -8.39 3.85 27.20
C ARG A 94 -8.40 2.92 26.01
N VAL A 95 -8.24 1.61 26.22
CA VAL A 95 -8.35 0.61 25.14
C VAL A 95 -9.72 0.72 24.49
N GLY A 96 -10.79 0.73 25.28
CA GLY A 96 -12.14 0.92 24.74
C GLY A 96 -12.37 2.28 24.07
N GLN A 97 -11.67 3.34 24.49
CA GLN A 97 -11.69 4.63 23.78
C GLN A 97 -10.98 4.57 22.43
N TYR A 98 -9.83 3.89 22.35
CA TYR A 98 -9.11 3.71 21.10
C TYR A 98 -9.87 2.82 20.13
N GLU A 99 -10.48 1.72 20.60
CA GLU A 99 -11.33 0.85 19.79
C GLU A 99 -12.47 1.66 19.16
N LYS A 100 -13.20 2.45 19.96
CA LYS A 100 -14.26 3.33 19.43
C LYS A 100 -13.75 4.38 18.45
N ALA A 101 -12.58 4.97 18.70
CA ALA A 101 -11.99 5.94 17.79
C ALA A 101 -11.58 5.31 16.46
N ILE A 102 -11.05 4.08 16.49
CA ILE A 102 -10.70 3.30 15.30
C ILE A 102 -11.97 2.92 14.51
N GLU A 103 -13.02 2.46 15.20
CA GLU A 103 -14.31 2.16 14.58
C GLU A 103 -14.87 3.40 13.87
N GLN A 104 -14.95 4.54 14.58
CA GLN A 104 -15.43 5.79 14.00
C GLN A 104 -14.60 6.22 12.79
N PHE A 105 -13.27 6.21 12.89
CA PHE A 105 -12.40 6.56 11.78
C PHE A 105 -12.58 5.62 10.59
N THR A 106 -12.78 4.32 10.85
CA THR A 106 -13.00 3.32 9.82
C THR A 106 -14.33 3.56 9.10
N ASP A 107 -15.38 3.93 9.83
CA ASP A 107 -16.68 4.22 9.24
C ASP A 107 -16.67 5.55 8.48
N ASP A 108 -16.02 6.59 9.02
CA ASP A 108 -15.80 7.85 8.30
C ASP A 108 -15.00 7.62 7.01
N PHE A 109 -13.99 6.76 7.05
CA PHE A 109 -13.22 6.38 5.86
C PHE A 109 -14.07 5.61 4.85
N LYS A 110 -14.91 4.65 5.28
CA LYS A 110 -15.85 3.97 4.38
C LYS A 110 -16.80 4.95 3.72
N LEU A 111 -17.37 5.89 4.49
CA LEU A 111 -18.23 6.95 3.96
C LEU A 111 -17.49 7.82 2.94
N ALA A 112 -16.22 8.16 3.20
CA ALA A 112 -15.39 8.89 2.25
C ALA A 112 -15.03 8.07 0.99
N LEU A 113 -14.91 6.76 1.09
CA LEU A 113 -14.76 5.88 -0.09
C LEU A 113 -16.07 5.71 -0.87
N GLU A 114 -17.20 5.84 -0.19
CA GLU A 114 -18.52 5.84 -0.80
C GLU A 114 -18.87 7.16 -1.48
N ASP A 115 -18.02 8.18 -1.32
CA ASP A 115 -18.13 9.46 -2.02
C ASP A 115 -18.32 9.23 -3.53
N GLU A 116 -19.39 9.81 -4.03
CA GLU A 116 -19.82 9.71 -5.43
C GLU A 116 -18.72 10.13 -6.41
N HIS A 117 -17.87 11.10 -6.05
CA HIS A 117 -16.75 11.51 -6.88
C HIS A 117 -15.69 10.42 -7.00
N LEU A 118 -15.41 9.72 -5.89
CA LEU A 118 -14.39 8.68 -5.85
C LEU A 118 -14.86 7.42 -6.58
N LYS A 119 -16.15 7.07 -6.43
CA LYS A 119 -16.81 6.02 -7.23
C LYS A 119 -16.79 6.34 -8.72
N ARG A 120 -17.18 7.57 -9.11
CA ARG A 120 -17.15 8.02 -10.51
C ARG A 120 -15.72 8.01 -11.08
N ALA A 121 -14.73 8.48 -10.33
CA ALA A 121 -13.35 8.45 -10.76
C ALA A 121 -12.85 7.02 -11.00
N ARG A 122 -13.18 6.07 -10.12
CA ARG A 122 -12.85 4.64 -10.33
C ARG A 122 -13.56 4.07 -11.55
N GLN A 123 -14.85 4.36 -11.73
CA GLN A 123 -15.59 3.92 -12.90
C GLN A 123 -14.96 4.46 -14.19
N LEU A 124 -14.59 5.74 -14.22
CA LEU A 124 -13.92 6.35 -15.36
C LEU A 124 -12.56 5.69 -15.66
N HIS A 125 -11.76 5.35 -14.64
CA HIS A 125 -10.52 4.61 -14.86
C HIS A 125 -10.78 3.23 -15.48
N PHE A 126 -11.74 2.48 -14.96
CA PHE A 126 -12.11 1.17 -15.49
C PHE A 126 -12.60 1.26 -16.93
N ASP A 127 -13.45 2.24 -17.24
CA ASP A 127 -13.94 2.46 -18.60
C ASP A 127 -12.79 2.82 -19.56
N ILE A 128 -11.86 3.69 -19.13
CA ILE A 128 -10.68 4.06 -19.92
C ILE A 128 -9.84 2.82 -20.25
N GLU A 129 -9.55 1.98 -19.25
CA GLU A 129 -8.78 0.74 -19.42
C GLU A 129 -9.49 -0.26 -20.35
N THR A 130 -10.81 -0.36 -20.24
CA THR A 130 -11.64 -1.19 -21.12
C THR A 130 -11.59 -0.73 -22.57
N ILE A 131 -11.62 0.59 -22.81
CA ILE A 131 -11.49 1.16 -24.16
C ILE A 131 -10.09 0.96 -24.71
N GLU A 132 -9.03 1.17 -23.90
CA GLU A 132 -7.65 0.90 -24.32
C GLU A 132 -7.44 -0.58 -24.67
N THR A 133 -8.05 -1.49 -23.92
CA THR A 133 -8.02 -2.93 -24.22
C THR A 133 -8.74 -3.24 -25.54
N SER A 134 -9.90 -2.62 -25.77
CA SER A 134 -10.65 -2.76 -27.03
C SER A 134 -9.82 -2.25 -28.22
N MET A 135 -9.25 -1.05 -28.13
CA MET A 135 -8.37 -0.47 -29.16
C MET A 135 -7.14 -1.34 -29.41
N SER A 136 -6.50 -1.87 -28.35
CA SER A 136 -5.36 -2.77 -28.50
C SER A 136 -5.74 -4.09 -29.16
N THR A 137 -6.96 -4.58 -28.95
CA THR A 137 -7.45 -5.81 -29.57
C THR A 137 -7.67 -5.60 -31.07
N MET A 138 -8.24 -4.45 -31.46
CA MET A 138 -8.43 -4.08 -32.86
C MET A 138 -7.09 -3.94 -33.61
N LEU A 139 -6.05 -3.43 -32.95
CA LEU A 139 -4.71 -3.26 -33.53
C LEU A 139 -3.81 -4.50 -33.43
N LEU A 140 -4.27 -5.57 -32.78
CA LEU A 140 -3.46 -6.77 -32.56
C LEU A 140 -2.93 -7.38 -33.86
N PRO A 141 -3.74 -7.55 -34.94
CA PRO A 141 -3.23 -8.09 -36.20
C PRO A 141 -2.10 -7.23 -36.79
N HIS A 142 -2.22 -5.90 -36.71
CA HIS A 142 -1.19 -4.98 -37.18
C HIS A 142 0.09 -5.07 -36.35
N PHE A 143 -0.04 -5.24 -35.03
CA PHE A 143 1.11 -5.44 -34.14
C PHE A 143 1.88 -6.72 -34.46
N GLU A 144 1.18 -7.81 -34.75
CA GLU A 144 1.80 -9.09 -35.12
C GLU A 144 2.57 -8.99 -36.44
N ILE A 145 2.02 -8.26 -37.41
CA ILE A 145 2.69 -8.01 -38.69
C ILE A 145 3.88 -7.07 -38.52
N CYS A 146 3.75 -5.98 -37.76
CA CYS A 146 4.86 -5.07 -37.46
C CYS A 146 6.01 -5.82 -36.75
N ARG A 147 5.69 -6.75 -35.83
CA ARG A 147 6.68 -7.61 -35.19
C ARG A 147 7.39 -8.50 -36.21
N THR A 148 6.64 -9.10 -37.14
CA THR A 148 7.20 -9.95 -38.20
C THR A 148 8.13 -9.16 -39.11
N ILE A 149 7.71 -7.97 -39.56
CA ILE A 149 8.51 -7.03 -40.35
C ILE A 149 9.80 -6.66 -39.61
N THR A 150 9.69 -6.27 -38.34
CA THR A 150 10.84 -5.88 -37.51
C THR A 150 11.80 -7.05 -37.32
N THR A 151 11.30 -8.26 -37.08
CA THR A 151 12.11 -9.47 -36.89
C THR A 151 12.83 -9.88 -38.18
N ALA A 152 12.14 -9.77 -39.31
CA ALA A 152 12.70 -10.08 -40.63
C ALA A 152 13.59 -8.95 -41.18
N ASN A 153 13.68 -7.81 -40.48
CA ASN A 153 14.32 -6.58 -40.95
C ASN A 153 13.82 -6.16 -42.34
N ALA A 154 12.51 -6.29 -42.56
CA ALA A 154 11.88 -5.97 -43.83
C ALA A 154 11.58 -4.48 -43.93
N GLN A 155 11.73 -3.90 -45.12
CA GLN A 155 11.50 -2.47 -45.37
C GLN A 155 10.77 -2.25 -46.70
N VAL A 156 10.04 -1.16 -46.81
CA VAL A 156 9.44 -0.72 -48.07
C VAL A 156 10.45 0.14 -48.81
N GLN A 157 10.80 -0.23 -50.04
CA GLN A 157 11.70 0.57 -50.86
C GLN A 157 10.94 1.60 -51.70
N PRO A 158 11.45 2.84 -51.82
CA PRO A 158 10.82 3.87 -52.63
C PRO A 158 10.84 3.44 -54.10
N THR A 159 9.65 3.29 -54.67
CA THR A 159 9.47 2.89 -56.07
C THR A 159 8.68 4.00 -56.75
N ARG A 160 9.20 4.54 -57.87
CA ARG A 160 8.64 5.72 -58.57
C ARG A 160 7.14 5.64 -58.91
N SER A 161 6.55 4.44 -58.88
CA SER A 161 5.14 4.18 -59.22
C SER A 161 4.22 3.83 -58.05
N LEU A 162 4.75 3.56 -56.84
CA LEU A 162 3.95 2.94 -55.76
C LEU A 162 4.05 3.61 -54.39
N PHE A 163 5.26 3.96 -53.95
CA PHE A 163 5.49 4.62 -52.66
C PHE A 163 6.61 5.66 -52.82
N SER A 164 6.34 6.89 -52.40
CA SER A 164 7.34 7.94 -52.31
C SER A 164 8.26 7.70 -51.10
N ARG A 165 9.38 8.42 -51.04
CA ARG A 165 10.28 8.34 -49.89
C ARG A 165 9.59 8.77 -48.59
N ALA A 166 8.74 9.79 -48.65
CA ALA A 166 7.97 10.24 -47.51
C ALA A 166 6.97 9.17 -47.03
N ASP A 167 6.35 8.43 -47.96
CA ASP A 167 5.45 7.32 -47.59
C ASP A 167 6.21 6.19 -46.91
N CYS A 168 7.42 5.86 -47.38
CA CYS A 168 8.30 4.87 -46.74
C CYS A 168 8.67 5.30 -45.31
N ASP A 169 9.05 6.56 -45.12
CA ASP A 169 9.39 7.10 -43.80
C ASP A 169 8.18 7.06 -42.84
N ASP A 170 6.98 7.37 -43.33
CA ASP A 170 5.72 7.30 -42.57
C ASP A 170 5.34 5.85 -42.19
N ILE A 171 5.56 4.90 -43.09
CA ILE A 171 5.34 3.46 -42.84
C ILE A 171 6.32 2.96 -41.78
N ASP A 172 7.61 3.29 -41.89
CA ASP A 172 8.62 2.89 -40.90
C ASP A 172 8.33 3.52 -39.53
N ALA A 173 7.91 4.79 -39.51
CA ALA A 173 7.49 5.45 -38.28
C ALA A 173 6.29 4.74 -37.62
N PHE A 174 5.32 4.27 -38.42
CA PHE A 174 4.22 3.46 -37.91
C PHE A 174 4.69 2.13 -37.33
N VAL A 175 5.52 1.37 -38.05
CA VAL A 175 6.03 0.06 -37.58
C VAL A 175 6.76 0.21 -36.24
N GLN A 176 7.61 1.24 -36.10
CA GLN A 176 8.32 1.53 -34.86
C GLN A 176 7.37 1.94 -33.73
N THR A 177 6.37 2.76 -34.03
CA THR A 177 5.34 3.19 -33.06
C THR A 177 4.52 2.00 -32.58
N ALA A 178 4.06 1.15 -33.49
CA ALA A 178 3.32 -0.08 -33.20
C ALA A 178 4.13 -1.05 -32.32
N ALA A 179 5.41 -1.26 -32.64
CA ALA A 179 6.29 -2.11 -31.83
C ALA A 179 6.49 -1.57 -30.41
N LYS A 180 6.68 -0.25 -30.26
CA LYS A 180 6.79 0.41 -28.95
C LYS A 180 5.48 0.38 -28.17
N LEU A 181 4.34 0.54 -28.84
CA LEU A 181 3.03 0.52 -28.21
C LEU A 181 2.71 -0.90 -27.68
N LYS A 182 3.02 -1.94 -28.46
CA LYS A 182 2.82 -3.34 -28.04
C LYS A 182 3.75 -3.78 -26.91
N SER A 183 4.97 -3.25 -26.86
CA SER A 183 5.95 -3.55 -25.79
C SER A 183 5.78 -2.67 -24.54
N GLY A 184 4.84 -1.70 -24.55
CA GLY A 184 4.62 -0.78 -23.44
C GLY A 184 5.65 0.35 -23.35
N GLY A 185 6.52 0.54 -24.37
CA GLY A 185 7.49 1.62 -24.43
C GLY A 185 6.86 2.99 -24.70
N ILE A 186 5.64 3.04 -25.24
CA ILE A 186 4.81 4.25 -25.38
C ILE A 186 3.36 3.92 -25.01
N THR A 187 2.56 4.96 -24.75
CA THR A 187 1.16 4.81 -24.30
C THR A 187 0.17 5.24 -25.39
N PHE A 188 -1.07 4.75 -25.32
CA PHE A 188 -2.16 5.25 -26.17
C PHE A 188 -2.34 6.76 -26.03
N ARG A 189 -2.11 7.32 -24.83
CA ARG A 189 -2.12 8.76 -24.61
C ARG A 189 -1.22 9.54 -25.56
N SER A 190 0.03 9.12 -25.71
CA SER A 190 1.01 9.85 -26.51
C SER A 190 0.74 9.69 -28.00
N VAL A 191 0.27 8.51 -28.42
CA VAL A 191 0.03 8.20 -29.83
C VAL A 191 -1.25 8.85 -30.34
N LEU A 192 -2.33 8.77 -29.54
CA LEU A 192 -3.66 9.22 -29.96
C LEU A 192 -3.89 10.73 -29.80
N GLN A 193 -2.94 11.47 -29.23
CA GLN A 193 -2.97 12.94 -29.27
C GLN A 193 -3.03 13.46 -30.72
N HIS A 194 -2.46 12.71 -31.65
CA HIS A 194 -2.53 12.97 -33.09
C HIS A 194 -3.16 11.78 -33.83
N ALA A 195 -4.34 11.33 -33.37
CA ALA A 195 -5.02 10.14 -33.90
C ALA A 195 -5.19 10.13 -35.43
N GLN A 196 -5.45 11.28 -36.06
CA GLN A 196 -5.57 11.37 -37.52
C GLN A 196 -4.25 11.08 -38.25
N GLU A 197 -3.14 11.56 -37.70
CA GLU A 197 -1.81 11.27 -38.25
C GLU A 197 -1.46 9.78 -38.07
N PHE A 198 -1.81 9.21 -36.92
CA PHE A 198 -1.66 7.77 -36.69
C PHE A 198 -2.45 6.93 -37.71
N LEU A 199 -3.72 7.28 -37.96
CA LEU A 199 -4.58 6.57 -38.93
C LEU A 199 -4.12 6.76 -40.37
N LYS A 200 -3.59 7.93 -40.73
CA LYS A 200 -2.99 8.17 -42.04
C LYS A 200 -1.82 7.22 -42.27
N ARG A 201 -0.90 7.12 -41.31
CA ARG A 201 0.26 6.22 -41.40
C ARG A 201 -0.15 4.75 -41.39
N LEU A 202 -1.14 4.39 -40.56
CA LEU A 202 -1.74 3.05 -40.56
C LEU A 202 -2.29 2.72 -41.95
N THR A 203 -3.01 3.63 -42.60
CA THR A 203 -3.58 3.42 -43.93
C THR A 203 -2.48 3.15 -44.97
N LEU A 204 -1.38 3.91 -44.93
CA LEU A 204 -0.22 3.68 -45.79
C LEU A 204 0.41 2.31 -45.54
N PHE A 205 0.57 1.93 -44.26
CA PHE A 205 1.06 0.62 -43.85
C PHE A 205 0.16 -0.51 -44.39
N GLU A 206 -1.16 -0.40 -44.25
CA GLU A 206 -2.11 -1.40 -44.75
C GLU A 206 -2.04 -1.54 -46.27
N GLN A 207 -1.88 -0.43 -46.99
CA GLN A 207 -1.70 -0.46 -48.44
C GLN A 207 -0.39 -1.16 -48.83
N ALA A 208 0.70 -0.92 -48.11
CA ALA A 208 1.98 -1.62 -48.31
C ALA A 208 1.86 -3.12 -48.00
N ALA A 209 1.16 -3.47 -46.91
CA ALA A 209 0.95 -4.86 -46.51
C ALA A 209 0.08 -5.62 -47.51
N LYS A 210 -1.01 -5.02 -48.01
CA LYS A 210 -1.88 -5.61 -49.05
C LYS A 210 -1.16 -5.87 -50.37
N LYS A 211 -0.17 -5.04 -50.71
CA LYS A 211 0.61 -5.14 -51.96
C LYS A 211 1.89 -5.98 -51.82
N ASP A 212 2.12 -6.62 -50.67
CA ASP A 212 3.37 -7.33 -50.34
C ASP A 212 4.62 -6.45 -50.60
N ALA A 213 4.56 -5.16 -50.27
CA ALA A 213 5.59 -4.18 -50.61
C ALA A 213 6.81 -4.22 -49.66
N PHE A 214 6.75 -5.01 -48.58
CA PHE A 214 7.85 -5.19 -47.64
C PHE A 214 8.87 -6.18 -48.20
N LEU A 215 10.13 -5.76 -48.31
CA LEU A 215 11.21 -6.57 -48.86
C LEU A 215 12.18 -7.01 -47.77
N VAL A 216 12.59 -8.28 -47.80
CA VAL A 216 13.73 -8.80 -47.04
C VAL A 216 14.85 -9.06 -48.04
N CYS A 217 15.94 -8.29 -47.91
CA CYS A 217 17.00 -8.21 -48.93
C CYS A 217 16.43 -7.79 -50.30
N SER A 218 16.15 -8.76 -51.18
CA SER A 218 15.62 -8.55 -52.52
C SER A 218 14.27 -9.25 -52.77
N SER A 219 13.70 -9.91 -51.76
CA SER A 219 12.50 -10.74 -51.90
C SER A 219 11.32 -10.17 -51.13
N ALA A 220 10.14 -10.21 -51.73
CA ALA A 220 8.90 -9.77 -51.08
C ALA A 220 8.50 -10.69 -49.91
N LEU A 221 8.23 -10.09 -48.75
CA LEU A 221 7.72 -10.78 -47.58
C LEU A 221 6.21 -10.94 -47.71
N LYS A 222 5.76 -12.19 -47.78
CA LYS A 222 4.33 -12.52 -47.87
C LYS A 222 3.69 -12.41 -46.49
N LEU A 223 2.94 -11.33 -46.26
CA LEU A 223 2.34 -11.02 -44.95
C LEU A 223 0.94 -11.60 -44.75
N GLN A 224 0.29 -12.06 -45.84
CA GLN A 224 -1.08 -12.57 -45.82
C GLN A 224 -2.07 -11.63 -45.12
N PHE A 225 -1.90 -10.32 -45.30
CA PHE A 225 -2.75 -9.32 -44.66
C PHE A 225 -4.16 -9.34 -45.27
N ARG A 226 -5.18 -9.58 -44.43
CA ARG A 226 -6.57 -9.78 -44.87
C ARG A 226 -7.55 -8.73 -44.35
N GLU A 227 -7.29 -8.18 -43.17
CA GLU A 227 -8.25 -7.33 -42.46
C GLU A 227 -7.66 -5.94 -42.24
N SER A 228 -8.37 -4.93 -42.74
CA SER A 228 -8.05 -3.53 -42.45
C SER A 228 -8.75 -3.11 -41.17
N LEU A 229 -8.15 -2.17 -40.44
CA LEU A 229 -8.78 -1.61 -39.26
C LEU A 229 -10.09 -0.92 -39.65
N ASP A 230 -11.15 -1.21 -38.91
CA ASP A 230 -12.36 -0.38 -38.93
C ASP A 230 -12.04 0.99 -38.32
N GLN A 231 -11.71 1.95 -39.19
CA GLN A 231 -11.28 3.28 -38.77
C GLN A 231 -12.42 4.08 -38.13
N GLU A 232 -13.67 3.85 -38.54
CA GLU A 232 -14.83 4.55 -37.98
C GLU A 232 -15.07 4.10 -36.54
N LEU A 233 -15.11 2.79 -36.31
CA LEU A 233 -15.22 2.23 -34.97
C LEU A 233 -14.03 2.60 -34.09
N PHE A 234 -12.80 2.55 -34.64
CA PHE A 234 -11.61 2.94 -33.89
C PHE A 234 -11.65 4.43 -33.48
N LEU A 235 -12.05 5.33 -34.38
CA LEU A 235 -12.21 6.75 -34.06
C LEU A 235 -13.30 6.98 -33.00
N ALA A 236 -14.39 6.21 -33.03
CA ALA A 236 -15.40 6.27 -31.98
C ALA A 236 -14.80 5.92 -30.60
N TYR A 237 -14.00 4.87 -30.51
CA TYR A 237 -13.28 4.53 -29.27
C TYR A 237 -12.29 5.62 -28.85
N VAL A 238 -11.52 6.20 -29.78
CA VAL A 238 -10.58 7.29 -29.47
C VAL A 238 -11.30 8.52 -28.92
N ASN A 239 -12.46 8.87 -29.49
CA ASN A 239 -13.27 10.00 -29.03
C ASN A 239 -13.88 9.75 -27.64
N ASP A 240 -14.41 8.55 -27.39
CA ASP A 240 -14.95 8.17 -26.08
C ASP A 240 -13.86 8.15 -25.01
N TRP A 241 -12.71 7.53 -25.32
CA TRP A 241 -11.51 7.54 -24.47
C TRP A 241 -11.08 8.96 -24.13
N GLY A 242 -11.02 9.85 -25.13
CA GLY A 242 -10.65 11.26 -24.94
C GLY A 242 -11.64 12.02 -24.06
N THR A 243 -12.94 11.73 -24.19
CA THR A 243 -14.01 12.35 -23.38
C THR A 243 -13.93 11.91 -21.93
N LYS A 244 -13.82 10.60 -21.67
CA LYS A 244 -13.70 10.04 -20.31
C LYS A 244 -12.43 10.51 -19.60
N ARG A 245 -11.33 10.64 -20.34
CA ARG A 245 -10.06 11.19 -19.83
C ARG A 245 -10.13 12.65 -19.43
N LYS A 246 -10.88 13.47 -20.17
CA LYS A 246 -11.13 14.87 -19.79
C LYS A 246 -12.00 14.93 -18.54
N ALA A 247 -13.04 14.08 -18.45
CA ALA A 247 -13.90 13.98 -17.28
C ALA A 247 -13.15 13.54 -16.01
N LEU A 248 -12.05 12.78 -16.14
CA LEU A 248 -11.19 12.37 -15.04
C LEU A 248 -10.25 13.49 -14.54
N GLN A 249 -9.99 14.52 -15.36
CA GLN A 249 -9.08 15.64 -15.01
C GLN A 249 -9.80 16.82 -14.34
N VAL A 250 -11.13 16.77 -14.27
CA VAL A 250 -12.01 17.76 -13.64
C VAL A 250 -12.38 17.28 -12.25
#